data_AF-A0A2I6QJ75-F1
#
_entry.id   AF-A0A2I6QJ75-F1
#
_cell.length_a   1.000
_cell.length_b   1.000
_cell.length_c   1.000
_cell.angle_alpha   90.00
_cell.angle_beta   90.00
_cell.angle_gamma   90.00
#
_symmetry.space_group_name_H-M   'P 1'
#
loop_
_entity.id
_entity.type
_entity.pdbx_description
1 polymer ?
#
loop_
_entity_poly.entity_id
_entity_poly.type
_entity_poly.pdbx_seq_one_letter_code
_entity_poly.pdbx_strand_id
1 'polypeptide(L)'
;MTSKGYEVANHTSTHSSLRGMDPSKIQWELATAKKDMLQINAKAGMQTLALPYGKMPRDEAAKKALVSGSSGGSSYAHKAVFLAAWRPVMSPLTKADKKFAQGGSFCLFDPNELERVTPDGRNATSPGTLEYWISYFDKNSSLRYVSDGNVQVAAVPIALQNSVDEARAKAQGKILQFYGAGGSDGKKTGGGLSVG
;
A
#
# COMPACT_ATOMS: atom_id res chain seq x y z
N MET A 1 18.99 11.45 -1.78
CA MET A 1 17.63 10.87 -1.98
C MET A 1 16.63 11.54 -1.04
N THR A 2 16.84 11.52 0.27
CA THR A 2 15.93 12.17 1.23
C THR A 2 15.68 13.67 0.98
N SER A 3 16.71 14.42 0.55
CA SER A 3 16.56 15.83 0.13
C SER A 3 15.67 16.05 -1.10
N LYS A 4 15.39 14.98 -1.87
CA LYS A 4 14.48 14.99 -3.02
C LYS A 4 13.10 14.41 -2.68
N GLY A 5 12.80 14.19 -1.40
CA GLY A 5 11.51 13.67 -0.94
C GLY A 5 11.35 12.14 -0.95
N TYR A 6 12.41 11.38 -1.27
CA TYR A 6 12.36 9.92 -1.20
C TYR A 6 12.41 9.41 0.24
N GLU A 7 11.66 8.36 0.53
CA GLU A 7 11.73 7.60 1.77
C GLU A 7 12.89 6.58 1.75
N VAL A 8 13.49 6.33 2.92
CA VAL A 8 14.36 5.17 3.16
C VAL A 8 13.56 4.15 3.98
N ALA A 9 13.25 3.00 3.39
CA ALA A 9 12.50 1.93 4.05
C ALA A 9 13.43 1.02 4.88
N ASN A 10 12.85 0.37 5.89
CA ASN A 10 13.48 -0.71 6.62
C ASN A 10 13.55 -1.97 5.77
N HIS A 11 14.71 -2.63 5.75
CA HIS A 11 14.92 -3.90 5.08
C HIS A 11 15.72 -4.88 5.95
N THR A 12 15.56 -4.75 7.26
CA THR A 12 16.30 -5.46 8.32
C THR A 12 17.79 -5.12 8.36
N SER A 13 18.48 -5.57 9.41
CA SER A 13 19.91 -5.28 9.60
C SER A 13 20.77 -6.31 8.85
N THR A 14 20.31 -7.57 8.80
CA THR A 14 21.10 -8.69 8.24
C THR A 14 20.52 -9.30 6.96
N HIS A 15 19.38 -8.80 6.46
CA HIS A 15 18.64 -9.40 5.34
C HIS A 15 18.19 -10.86 5.59
N SER A 16 18.12 -11.28 6.85
CA SER A 16 17.62 -12.61 7.23
C SER A 16 16.11 -12.73 6.96
N SER A 17 15.67 -13.93 6.57
CA SER A 17 14.24 -14.24 6.45
C SER A 17 13.54 -14.14 7.80
N LEU A 18 12.48 -13.34 7.88
CA LEU A 18 11.67 -13.18 9.10
C LEU A 18 10.62 -14.30 9.28
N ARG A 19 10.46 -15.17 8.28
CA ARG A 19 9.34 -16.12 8.21
C ARG A 19 9.22 -17.08 9.39
N GLY A 20 10.36 -17.48 9.96
CA GLY A 20 10.43 -18.35 11.14
C GLY A 20 11.22 -17.73 12.28
N MET A 21 11.39 -16.41 12.27
CA MET A 21 12.20 -15.69 13.25
C MET A 21 11.37 -15.38 14.49
N ASP A 22 11.99 -15.50 15.66
CA ASP A 22 11.40 -15.12 16.95
C ASP A 22 11.08 -13.61 17.01
N PRO A 23 9.97 -13.19 17.65
CA PRO A 23 9.60 -11.78 17.74
C PRO A 23 10.69 -10.86 18.33
N SER A 24 11.47 -11.33 19.32
CA SER A 24 12.54 -10.53 19.93
C SER A 24 13.69 -10.28 18.94
N LYS A 25 14.02 -11.28 18.12
CA LYS A 25 15.04 -11.14 17.07
C LYS A 25 14.54 -10.27 15.91
N ILE A 26 13.26 -10.34 15.56
CA ILE A 26 12.63 -9.40 14.61
C ILE A 26 12.77 -7.96 15.12
N GLN A 27 12.45 -7.70 16.40
CA GLN A 27 12.60 -6.37 16.98
C GLN A 27 14.04 -5.89 16.95
N TRP A 28 15.00 -6.78 17.22
CA TRP A 28 16.43 -6.47 17.09
C TRP A 28 16.81 -6.12 15.65
N GLU A 29 16.41 -6.90 14.66
CA GLU A 29 16.69 -6.64 13.23
C GLU A 29 16.19 -5.26 12.80
N LEU A 30 14.95 -4.94 13.16
CA LEU A 30 14.26 -3.73 12.73
C LEU A 30 14.75 -2.49 13.48
N ALA A 31 14.93 -2.58 14.80
CA ALA A 31 15.41 -1.46 15.61
C ALA A 31 16.89 -1.15 15.34
N THR A 32 17.72 -2.17 15.10
CA THR A 32 19.14 -1.99 14.75
C THR A 32 19.29 -1.31 13.40
N ALA A 33 18.58 -1.77 12.37
CA ALA A 33 18.60 -1.12 11.05
C ALA A 33 18.21 0.37 11.16
N LYS A 34 17.18 0.69 11.96
CA LYS A 34 16.77 2.07 12.21
C LYS A 34 17.83 2.87 12.98
N LYS A 35 18.41 2.30 14.04
CA LYS A 35 19.46 2.95 14.83
C LYS A 35 20.64 3.34 13.95
N ASP A 36 21.13 2.41 13.15
CA ASP A 36 22.29 2.61 12.28
C ASP A 36 21.97 3.65 11.20
N MET A 37 20.75 3.61 10.64
CA MET A 37 20.32 4.63 9.67
C MET A 37 20.23 6.03 10.28
N LEU A 38 19.77 6.16 11.53
CA LEU A 38 19.69 7.46 12.22
C LEU A 38 21.07 8.05 12.53
N GLN A 39 22.10 7.21 12.67
CA GLN A 39 23.50 7.68 12.78
C GLN A 39 24.01 8.28 11.46
N ILE A 40 23.53 7.78 10.32
CA ILE A 40 23.89 8.28 8.99
C ILE A 40 23.04 9.51 8.63
N ASN A 41 21.74 9.45 8.91
CA ASN A 41 20.78 10.50 8.62
C ASN A 41 19.66 10.50 9.65
N ALA A 42 19.73 11.42 10.61
CA ALA A 42 18.74 11.59 11.66
C ALA A 42 17.30 11.87 11.16
N LYS A 43 17.13 12.26 9.89
CA LYS A 43 15.82 12.49 9.27
C LYS A 43 15.24 11.23 8.59
N ALA A 44 16.01 10.15 8.46
CA ALA A 44 15.56 8.90 7.86
C ALA A 44 14.79 8.05 8.89
N GLY A 45 13.51 8.38 9.09
CA GLY A 45 12.68 7.76 10.13
C GLY A 45 12.33 6.28 9.90
N MET A 46 12.53 5.75 8.69
CA MET A 46 12.20 4.37 8.28
C MET A 46 10.77 3.98 8.67
N GLN A 47 9.80 4.66 8.06
CA GLN A 47 8.37 4.51 8.39
C GLN A 47 7.72 3.35 7.64
N THR A 48 8.42 2.67 6.75
CA THR A 48 7.92 1.50 6.03
C THR A 48 8.93 0.37 6.11
N LEU A 49 8.44 -0.86 5.97
CA LEU A 49 9.23 -2.08 5.99
C LEU A 49 9.04 -2.83 4.68
N ALA A 50 10.12 -3.10 3.95
CA ALA A 50 10.14 -4.10 2.91
C ALA A 50 10.67 -5.42 3.49
N LEU A 51 9.90 -6.50 3.41
CA LEU A 51 10.34 -7.77 3.98
C LEU A 51 11.43 -8.41 3.11
N PRO A 52 12.55 -8.88 3.70
CA PRO A 52 13.48 -9.76 3.01
C PRO A 52 12.74 -10.96 2.42
N TYR A 53 12.97 -11.22 1.14
CA TYR A 53 12.29 -12.26 0.35
C TYR A 53 10.75 -12.11 0.26
N GLY A 54 10.18 -11.02 0.78
CA GLY A 54 8.76 -10.71 0.70
C GLY A 54 7.84 -11.61 1.53
N LYS A 55 8.35 -12.34 2.52
CA LYS A 55 7.58 -13.35 3.26
C LYS A 55 7.25 -12.91 4.67
N MET A 56 5.97 -13.00 5.04
CA MET A 56 5.49 -12.76 6.40
C MET A 56 5.99 -13.82 7.39
N PRO A 57 6.21 -13.43 8.67
CA PRO A 57 6.32 -14.35 9.79
C PRO A 57 5.11 -15.29 9.87
N ARG A 58 5.35 -16.53 10.29
CA ARG A 58 4.30 -17.52 10.53
C ARG A 58 3.54 -17.26 11.84
N ASP A 59 4.26 -16.82 12.86
CA ASP A 59 3.73 -16.58 14.20
C ASP A 59 3.05 -15.20 14.31
N GLU A 60 1.94 -15.12 15.04
CA GLU A 60 1.14 -13.89 15.17
C GLU A 60 1.85 -12.82 16.03
N ALA A 61 2.58 -13.20 17.06
CA ALA A 61 3.38 -12.24 17.83
C ALA A 61 4.52 -11.68 16.97
N ALA A 62 5.11 -12.51 16.11
CA ALA A 62 6.13 -12.12 15.15
C ALA A 62 5.58 -11.16 14.07
N LYS A 63 4.36 -11.39 13.58
CA LYS A 63 3.67 -10.44 12.69
C LYS A 63 3.44 -9.09 13.37
N LYS A 64 2.97 -9.07 14.62
CA LYS A 64 2.77 -7.84 15.40
C LYS A 64 4.09 -7.07 15.58
N ALA A 65 5.19 -7.79 15.80
CA ALA A 65 6.52 -7.19 15.91
C ALA A 65 6.96 -6.48 14.62
N LEU A 66 6.38 -6.78 13.45
CA LEU A 66 6.69 -6.03 12.23
C LEU A 66 6.17 -4.59 12.28
N VAL A 67 5.07 -4.33 12.98
CA VAL A 67 4.41 -3.01 12.95
C VAL A 67 5.12 -2.02 13.87
N SER A 68 5.45 -2.45 15.08
CA SER A 68 6.17 -1.60 16.04
C SER A 68 6.90 -2.42 17.07
N GLY A 69 7.98 -1.86 17.60
CA GLY A 69 8.77 -2.50 18.65
C GLY A 69 9.98 -1.67 19.04
N SER A 70 10.81 -2.24 19.90
CA SER A 70 12.04 -1.60 20.33
C SER A 70 13.10 -2.63 20.72
N SER A 71 14.36 -2.31 20.47
CA SER A 71 15.50 -3.10 20.93
C SER A 71 16.74 -2.22 21.02
N GLY A 72 17.61 -2.48 22.00
CA GLY A 72 18.89 -1.79 22.14
C GLY A 72 18.80 -0.26 22.17
N GLY A 73 17.77 0.29 22.83
CA GLY A 73 17.56 1.74 22.96
C GLY A 73 16.98 2.44 21.74
N SER A 74 16.62 1.71 20.68
CA SER A 74 15.98 2.24 19.48
C SER A 74 14.57 1.67 19.33
N SER A 75 13.60 2.49 18.90
CA SER A 75 12.22 2.10 18.65
C SER A 75 11.83 2.37 17.20
N TYR A 76 10.91 1.55 16.66
CA TYR A 76 10.38 1.71 15.32
C TYR A 76 8.85 1.57 15.32
N ALA A 77 8.24 2.18 14.30
CA ALA A 77 6.81 2.08 14.02
C ALA A 77 6.64 2.22 12.50
N HIS A 78 6.32 1.12 11.85
CA HIS A 78 6.08 1.07 10.42
C HIS A 78 4.60 1.35 10.15
N LYS A 79 4.35 2.30 9.24
CA LYS A 79 3.04 2.62 8.68
C LYS A 79 2.61 1.65 7.59
N ALA A 80 3.57 0.95 6.98
CA ALA A 80 3.31 -0.07 6.00
C ALA A 80 4.38 -1.18 6.01
N VAL A 81 3.95 -2.41 5.74
CA VAL A 81 4.79 -3.60 5.56
C VAL A 81 4.55 -4.15 4.17
N PHE A 82 5.61 -4.30 3.39
CA PHE A 82 5.56 -4.69 2.00
C PHE A 82 6.07 -6.12 1.78
N LEU A 83 5.26 -6.90 1.08
CA LEU A 83 5.57 -8.24 0.62
C LEU A 83 6.15 -8.21 -0.79
N ALA A 84 6.67 -9.34 -1.23
CA ALA A 84 6.97 -9.63 -2.63
C ALA A 84 5.98 -10.74 -3.04
N ALA A 85 4.91 -10.33 -3.70
CA ALA A 85 3.77 -11.16 -4.04
C ALA A 85 3.49 -11.02 -5.55
N TRP A 86 2.23 -11.11 -5.96
CA TRP A 86 1.88 -11.33 -7.36
C TRP A 86 0.68 -10.52 -7.86
N ARG A 87 -0.03 -9.77 -7.01
CA ARG A 87 -1.22 -9.01 -7.44
C ARG A 87 -1.24 -7.56 -6.96
N PRO A 88 -1.90 -6.65 -7.69
CA PRO A 88 -2.14 -5.28 -7.27
C PRO A 88 -3.00 -5.19 -6.02
N VAL A 89 -2.79 -4.13 -5.25
CA VAL A 89 -3.62 -3.76 -4.10
C VAL A 89 -4.71 -2.80 -4.55
N MET A 90 -5.94 -3.04 -4.10
CA MET A 90 -7.05 -2.10 -4.31
C MET A 90 -6.81 -0.78 -3.55
N SER A 91 -7.57 0.26 -3.92
CA SER A 91 -7.51 1.55 -3.24
C SER A 91 -7.72 1.39 -1.72
N PRO A 92 -7.00 2.15 -0.88
CA PRO A 92 -7.25 2.18 0.56
C PRO A 92 -8.69 2.53 0.94
N LEU A 93 -9.43 3.16 0.03
CA LEU A 93 -10.83 3.55 0.23
C LEU A 93 -11.82 2.55 -0.36
N THR A 94 -11.39 1.39 -0.85
CA THR A 94 -12.31 0.32 -1.25
C THR A 94 -12.88 -0.37 -0.02
N LYS A 95 -14.20 -0.63 -0.01
CA LYS A 95 -14.88 -1.40 1.04
C LYS A 95 -14.23 -2.77 1.22
N ALA A 96 -14.01 -3.15 2.47
CA ALA A 96 -13.46 -4.45 2.83
C ALA A 96 -14.52 -5.55 2.84
N ASP A 97 -15.26 -5.71 1.74
CA ASP A 97 -16.24 -6.80 1.59
C ASP A 97 -15.93 -7.72 0.41
N LYS A 98 -16.46 -8.96 0.50
CA LYS A 98 -16.19 -10.03 -0.46
C LYS A 98 -16.68 -9.74 -1.88
N LYS A 99 -17.57 -8.76 -2.09
CA LYS A 99 -18.11 -8.43 -3.42
C LYS A 99 -17.14 -7.57 -4.22
N PHE A 100 -16.31 -6.79 -3.54
CA PHE A 100 -15.37 -5.87 -4.19
C PHE A 100 -13.97 -6.45 -4.39
N ALA A 101 -13.63 -7.58 -3.77
CA ALA A 101 -12.45 -8.35 -4.15
C ALA A 101 -12.69 -8.99 -5.53
N GLN A 102 -12.02 -8.50 -6.58
CA GLN A 102 -12.16 -8.97 -7.97
C GLN A 102 -11.67 -10.42 -8.15
N GLY A 103 -12.39 -11.40 -7.60
CA GLY A 103 -12.13 -12.84 -7.74
C GLY A 103 -10.74 -13.30 -7.30
N GLY A 104 -10.06 -12.57 -6.41
CA GLY A 104 -8.68 -12.84 -6.01
C GLY A 104 -7.60 -12.24 -6.92
N SER A 105 -7.99 -11.57 -8.02
CA SER A 105 -7.08 -10.89 -8.96
C SER A 105 -6.41 -9.66 -8.35
N PHE A 106 -7.07 -9.00 -7.41
CA PHE A 106 -6.51 -7.92 -6.57
C PHE A 106 -6.62 -8.30 -5.09
N CYS A 107 -5.72 -7.77 -4.27
CA CYS A 107 -5.83 -7.87 -2.81
C CYS A 107 -6.48 -6.63 -2.19
N LEU A 108 -7.07 -6.82 -1.01
CA LEU A 108 -7.55 -5.72 -0.19
C LEU A 108 -6.37 -4.92 0.34
N PHE A 109 -6.57 -3.62 0.52
CA PHE A 109 -5.59 -2.78 1.19
C PHE A 109 -5.51 -3.13 2.67
N ASP A 110 -4.36 -3.69 3.07
CA ASP A 110 -3.94 -3.84 4.46
C ASP A 110 -2.53 -3.26 4.61
N PRO A 111 -2.35 -2.15 5.35
CA PRO A 111 -1.01 -1.56 5.53
C PRO A 111 -0.04 -2.52 6.22
N ASN A 112 -0.51 -3.51 6.99
CA ASN A 112 0.36 -4.46 7.67
C ASN A 112 0.77 -5.66 6.78
N GLU A 113 0.19 -5.76 5.58
CA GLU A 113 0.46 -6.84 4.63
C GLU A 113 0.25 -6.37 3.17
N LEU A 114 0.93 -5.30 2.75
CA LEU A 114 0.82 -4.78 1.39
C LEU A 114 1.56 -5.66 0.40
N GLU A 115 0.79 -6.33 -0.46
CA GLU A 115 1.33 -7.05 -1.60
C GLU A 115 1.97 -6.08 -2.61
N ARG A 116 3.17 -6.42 -3.10
CA ARG A 116 3.76 -5.76 -4.26
C ARG A 116 3.98 -6.79 -5.35
N VAL A 117 3.65 -6.40 -6.57
CA VAL A 117 3.93 -7.17 -7.76
C VAL A 117 5.44 -7.20 -7.99
N THR A 118 5.98 -8.38 -8.30
CA THR A 118 7.39 -8.58 -8.57
C THR A 118 7.67 -8.49 -10.08
N PRO A 119 8.73 -7.80 -10.51
CA PRO A 119 9.15 -7.82 -11.91
C PRO A 119 9.79 -9.16 -12.25
N ASP A 120 9.48 -9.70 -13.43
CA ASP A 120 10.18 -10.84 -14.01
C ASP A 120 10.24 -10.67 -15.52
N GLY A 121 11.19 -9.85 -15.97
CA GLY A 121 11.39 -9.57 -17.39
C GLY A 121 11.75 -10.80 -18.22
N ARG A 122 12.16 -11.93 -17.60
CA ARG A 122 12.41 -13.19 -18.33
C ARG A 122 11.11 -13.92 -18.66
N ASN A 123 10.07 -13.71 -17.84
CA ASN A 123 8.76 -14.30 -18.00
C ASN A 123 7.66 -13.21 -17.99
N ALA A 124 7.84 -12.20 -18.84
CA ALA A 124 7.01 -10.98 -18.85
C ALA A 124 5.50 -11.23 -19.05
N THR A 125 5.11 -12.37 -19.63
CA THR A 125 3.70 -12.74 -19.86
C THR A 125 3.10 -13.58 -18.75
N SER A 126 3.90 -14.05 -17.79
CA SER A 126 3.42 -14.88 -16.69
C SER A 126 2.43 -14.11 -15.82
N PRO A 127 1.21 -14.63 -15.58
CA PRO A 127 0.26 -13.99 -14.68
C PRO A 127 0.91 -13.69 -13.33
N GLY A 128 0.78 -12.45 -12.89
CA GLY A 128 1.29 -12.00 -11.59
C GLY A 128 2.63 -11.28 -11.60
N THR A 129 3.29 -11.13 -12.76
CA THR A 129 4.49 -10.30 -12.91
C THR A 129 4.14 -8.85 -13.16
N LEU A 130 5.10 -7.94 -12.95
CA LEU A 130 4.92 -6.51 -13.21
C LEU A 130 4.53 -6.25 -14.66
N GLU A 131 5.24 -6.89 -15.59
CA GLU A 131 5.05 -6.77 -17.03
C GLU A 131 3.66 -7.26 -17.47
N TYR A 132 3.18 -8.36 -16.88
CA TYR A 132 1.83 -8.86 -17.10
C TYR A 132 0.79 -7.82 -16.66
N TRP A 133 0.93 -7.26 -15.45
CA TRP A 133 -0.04 -6.30 -14.94
C TRP A 133 -0.04 -4.97 -15.70
N ILE A 134 1.13 -4.47 -16.13
CA ILE A 134 1.21 -3.30 -17.01
C ILE A 134 0.39 -3.56 -18.28
N SER A 135 0.64 -4.69 -18.95
CA SER A 135 -0.08 -5.09 -20.17
C SER A 135 -1.57 -5.30 -19.95
N TYR A 136 -1.95 -5.87 -18.79
CA TYR A 136 -3.34 -6.06 -18.40
C TYR A 136 -4.04 -4.69 -18.26
N PHE A 137 -3.42 -3.74 -17.58
CA PHE A 137 -4.01 -2.42 -17.39
C PHE A 137 -4.01 -1.57 -18.67
N ASP A 138 -3.13 -1.83 -19.64
CA ASP A 138 -3.20 -1.16 -20.95
C ASP A 138 -4.48 -1.56 -21.69
N LYS A 139 -4.85 -2.85 -21.59
CA LYS A 139 -6.06 -3.41 -22.19
C LYS A 139 -7.32 -3.12 -21.38
N ASN A 140 -7.18 -2.82 -20.08
CA ASN A 140 -8.26 -2.54 -19.15
C ASN A 140 -8.06 -1.16 -18.48
N SER A 141 -7.93 -0.12 -19.29
CA SER A 141 -7.57 1.23 -18.82
C SER A 141 -8.56 1.83 -17.82
N SER A 142 -9.83 1.41 -17.83
CA SER A 142 -10.84 1.80 -16.85
C SER A 142 -10.58 1.30 -15.42
N LEU A 143 -9.70 0.30 -15.27
CA LEU A 143 -9.28 -0.23 -13.96
C LEU A 143 -8.07 0.53 -13.39
N ARG A 144 -7.47 1.46 -14.13
CA ARG A 144 -6.38 2.30 -13.62
C ARG A 144 -6.96 3.39 -12.74
N TYR A 145 -6.34 3.58 -11.58
CA TYR A 145 -6.55 4.80 -10.80
C TYR A 145 -5.74 5.95 -11.43
N VAL A 146 -6.39 7.08 -11.68
CA VAL A 146 -5.74 8.32 -12.11
C VAL A 146 -5.88 9.32 -10.97
N SER A 147 -4.76 9.71 -10.37
CA SER A 147 -4.74 10.80 -9.40
C SER A 147 -4.91 12.13 -10.12
N ASP A 148 -5.71 13.03 -9.55
CA ASP A 148 -5.83 14.43 -9.97
C ASP A 148 -4.69 15.31 -9.40
N GLY A 149 -3.76 14.71 -8.64
CA GLY A 149 -2.64 15.40 -7.99
C GLY A 149 -3.01 16.12 -6.69
N ASN A 150 -4.29 16.14 -6.29
CA ASN A 150 -4.72 16.77 -5.06
C ASN A 150 -4.80 15.74 -3.93
N VAL A 151 -3.87 15.83 -2.96
CA VAL A 151 -3.78 14.89 -1.84
C VAL A 151 -5.05 14.84 -0.97
N GLN A 152 -5.88 15.90 -0.98
CA GLN A 152 -7.12 15.94 -0.20
C GLN A 152 -8.29 15.25 -0.92
N VAL A 153 -8.19 15.03 -2.23
CA VAL A 153 -9.28 14.51 -3.04
C VAL A 153 -9.04 13.04 -3.37
N ALA A 154 -10.10 12.26 -3.24
CA ALA A 154 -10.19 10.92 -3.80
C ALA A 154 -11.16 10.94 -4.97
N ALA A 155 -10.61 10.94 -6.18
CA ALA A 155 -11.38 10.83 -7.41
C ALA A 155 -11.90 9.40 -7.59
N VAL A 156 -13.21 9.26 -7.81
CA VAL A 156 -13.89 7.97 -7.93
C VAL A 156 -14.79 7.97 -9.17
N PRO A 157 -14.69 6.97 -10.07
CA PRO A 157 -15.69 6.80 -11.12
C PRO A 157 -17.09 6.62 -10.51
N ILE A 158 -18.09 7.31 -11.04
CA ILE A 158 -19.48 7.26 -10.52
C ILE A 158 -20.01 5.82 -10.45
N ALA A 159 -19.63 4.97 -11.42
CA ALA A 159 -19.99 3.55 -11.46
C ALA A 159 -19.46 2.75 -10.26
N LEU A 160 -18.41 3.23 -9.59
CA LEU A 160 -17.77 2.60 -8.44
C LEU A 160 -18.14 3.25 -7.11
N GLN A 161 -19.06 4.22 -7.07
CA GLN A 161 -19.42 4.95 -5.85
C GLN A 161 -19.79 4.00 -4.69
N ASN A 162 -20.52 2.93 -4.99
CA ASN A 162 -20.98 1.97 -3.99
C ASN A 162 -19.86 1.08 -3.43
N SER A 163 -18.67 1.09 -4.03
CA SER A 163 -17.49 0.37 -3.56
C SER A 163 -16.63 1.17 -2.59
N VAL A 164 -16.95 2.44 -2.34
CA VAL A 164 -16.14 3.34 -1.50
C VAL A 164 -16.49 3.20 -0.01
N ASP A 165 -15.47 3.03 0.83
CA ASP A 165 -15.55 3.14 2.28
C ASP A 165 -15.58 4.63 2.67
N GLU A 166 -16.78 5.22 2.62
CA GLU A 166 -17.01 6.64 2.94
C GLU A 166 -16.63 6.98 4.39
N ALA A 167 -16.81 6.04 5.32
CA ALA A 167 -16.44 6.23 6.72
C ALA A 167 -14.93 6.40 6.87
N ARG A 168 -14.14 5.57 6.17
CA ARG A 168 -12.68 5.69 6.13
C ARG A 168 -12.24 6.97 5.41
N ALA A 169 -12.87 7.32 4.29
CA ALA A 169 -12.58 8.57 3.58
C ALA A 169 -12.78 9.78 4.51
N LYS A 170 -13.91 9.83 5.23
CA LYS A 170 -14.20 10.86 6.24
C LYS A 170 -13.20 10.85 7.39
N ALA A 171 -12.85 9.69 7.93
CA ALA A 171 -11.87 9.56 9.01
C ALA A 171 -10.47 10.05 8.60
N GLN A 172 -10.13 9.95 7.31
CA GLN A 172 -8.88 10.45 6.74
C GLN A 172 -8.97 11.91 6.24
N GLY A 173 -10.11 12.58 6.43
CA GLY A 173 -10.33 13.95 5.96
C GLY A 173 -10.35 14.08 4.43
N LYS A 174 -10.64 13.01 3.69
CA LYS A 174 -10.67 13.02 2.23
C LYS A 174 -11.98 13.56 1.69
N ILE A 175 -11.89 14.34 0.63
CA ILE A 175 -13.02 14.79 -0.19
C ILE A 175 -13.24 13.73 -1.27
N LEU A 176 -14.43 13.14 -1.31
CA LEU A 176 -14.82 12.23 -2.39
C LEU A 176 -15.32 13.05 -3.57
N GLN A 177 -14.67 12.88 -4.73
CA GLN A 177 -15.08 13.50 -5.97
C GLN A 177 -15.48 12.44 -6.98
N PHE A 178 -16.76 12.36 -7.29
CA PHE A 178 -17.28 11.40 -8.27
C PHE A 178 -17.23 11.99 -9.68
N TYR A 179 -16.80 11.19 -10.67
CA TYR A 179 -16.71 11.61 -12.07
C TYR A 179 -17.26 10.58 -13.05
N GLY A 180 -17.61 11.04 -14.25
CA GLY A 180 -18.23 10.24 -15.31
C GLY A 180 -19.74 10.49 -15.44
N ALA A 181 -20.28 10.23 -16.63
CA ALA A 181 -21.71 10.35 -16.87
C ALA A 181 -22.44 9.21 -16.15
N GLY A 182 -23.16 9.53 -15.08
CA GLY A 182 -24.11 8.60 -14.47
C GLY A 182 -25.15 8.22 -15.52
N GLY A 183 -25.48 6.93 -15.61
CA GLY A 183 -26.68 6.50 -16.32
C GLY A 183 -27.85 7.35 -15.83
N SER A 184 -28.53 7.99 -16.77
CA SER A 184 -29.66 8.86 -16.51
C SER A 184 -30.75 8.08 -15.78
N ASP A 185 -31.01 8.43 -14.53
CA ASP A 185 -32.37 8.52 -14.00
C ASP A 185 -32.47 9.82 -13.20
N GLY A 186 -33.48 10.62 -13.57
CA GLY A 186 -33.48 12.05 -13.36
C GLY A 186 -33.59 12.48 -11.91
N LYS A 187 -32.57 13.22 -11.45
CA LYS A 187 -32.78 14.44 -10.66
C LYS A 187 -31.58 15.36 -10.81
N LYS A 188 -31.77 16.46 -11.55
CA LYS A 188 -30.85 17.58 -11.57
C LYS A 188 -30.75 18.17 -10.16
N THR A 189 -29.58 18.09 -9.56
CA THR A 189 -29.11 19.11 -8.60
C THR A 189 -27.72 19.49 -9.06
N GLY A 190 -27.61 20.68 -9.65
CA GLY A 190 -26.39 21.19 -10.24
C GLY A 190 -25.29 21.39 -9.20
N GLY A 191 -24.08 20.99 -9.58
CA GLY A 191 -22.83 21.41 -8.98
C GLY A 191 -21.85 21.58 -10.11
N GLY A 192 -21.84 22.77 -10.73
CA GLY A 192 -20.86 23.11 -11.75
C GLY A 192 -19.46 23.15 -11.14
N LEU A 193 -18.47 22.72 -11.92
CA LEU A 193 -17.05 22.92 -11.63
C LEU A 193 -16.79 24.42 -11.51
N SER A 194 -16.62 24.89 -10.29
CA SER A 194 -16.03 26.21 -10.02
C SER A 194 -14.53 26.03 -9.95
N VAL A 195 -13.83 26.43 -11.01
CA VAL A 195 -12.40 26.74 -10.94
C VAL A 195 -12.29 28.15 -10.36
N GLY A 196 -11.73 28.25 -9.16
CA GLY A 196 -11.35 29.48 -8.49
C GLY A 196 -10.00 29.28 -7.82
#